data_AF-A0A7Y3HTH0-F1
#
_entry.id   AF-A0A7Y3HTH0-F1
#
_cell.length_a   1.000
_cell.length_b   1.000
_cell.length_c   1.000
_cell.angle_alpha   90.00
_cell.angle_beta   90.00
_cell.angle_gamma   90.00
#
_symmetry.space_group_name_H-M   'P 1'
#
loop_
_entity.id
_entity.type
_entity.pdbx_description
1 polymer ?
#
loop_
_entity_poly.entity_id
_entity_poly.type
_entity_poly.pdbx_seq_one_letter_code
_entity_poly.pdbx_strand_id
1 'polypeptide(L)'
;MKKLFSLIFMFSFLFSCSILAQRKEKTKEINQNTAIAETPKLVVGIVVDQMRYDYLTRFWNEYGEGGFKRLVNEGFNCKNHHFNYAPTSTGPGHASVYTGTTPATHGIIGNEWYDKIADQDVYCASDSASNSVGTTSDAGKMSPHRMLTSTITDQLRLHTQMRGKTIAIALKDRGAVLPGGHTANAAYWFEGGENGLWISSSY
;
A
#
# COMPACT_ATOMS: atom_id res chain seq x y z
N MET A 1 34.67 -70.47 28.33
CA MET A 1 34.38 -69.47 29.38
C MET A 1 34.59 -68.01 28.96
N LYS A 2 35.62 -67.65 28.16
CA LYS A 2 35.86 -66.26 27.74
C LYS A 2 34.83 -65.66 26.75
N LYS A 3 34.17 -66.49 25.91
CA LYS A 3 33.13 -66.02 24.97
C LYS A 3 31.75 -65.78 25.60
N LEU A 4 31.47 -66.41 26.76
CA LEU A 4 30.19 -66.25 27.47
C LEU A 4 30.15 -64.96 28.29
N PHE A 5 31.30 -64.54 28.84
CA PHE A 5 31.45 -63.29 29.58
C PHE A 5 31.31 -62.05 28.68
N SER A 6 31.77 -62.13 27.42
CA SER A 6 31.66 -61.04 26.45
C SER A 6 30.22 -60.80 25.97
N LEU A 7 29.37 -61.84 25.97
CA LEU A 7 27.97 -61.73 25.56
C LEU A 7 27.10 -61.07 26.65
N ILE A 8 27.41 -61.33 27.92
CA ILE A 8 26.69 -60.75 29.07
C ILE A 8 27.00 -59.26 29.22
N PHE A 9 28.24 -58.85 28.96
CA PHE A 9 28.64 -57.43 29.02
C PHE A 9 28.04 -56.60 27.86
N MET A 10 27.79 -57.23 26.72
CA MET A 10 27.16 -56.58 25.56
C MET A 10 25.63 -56.46 25.73
N PHE A 11 25.00 -57.33 26.52
CA PHE A 11 23.58 -57.27 26.84
C PHE A 11 23.26 -56.27 27.97
N SER A 12 24.18 -56.05 28.93
CA SER A 12 23.98 -55.04 29.98
C SER A 12 24.15 -53.60 29.50
N PHE A 13 24.85 -53.39 28.38
CA PHE A 13 25.02 -52.05 27.79
C PHE A 13 23.82 -51.62 26.93
N LEU A 14 22.97 -52.56 26.50
CA LEU A 14 21.76 -52.27 25.73
C LEU A 14 20.53 -51.96 26.59
N PHE A 15 20.58 -52.22 27.90
CA PHE A 15 19.46 -51.96 28.81
C PHE A 15 19.56 -50.66 29.61
N SER A 16 20.71 -49.97 29.59
CA SER A 16 20.92 -48.73 30.35
C SER A 16 20.57 -47.45 29.59
N CYS A 17 20.21 -47.52 28.30
CA CYS A 17 19.88 -46.34 27.49
C CYS A 17 18.39 -46.00 27.38
N SER A 18 17.49 -46.76 28.00
CA SER A 18 16.03 -46.57 27.82
C SER A 18 15.32 -45.79 28.94
N ILE A 19 16.03 -45.31 29.98
CA ILE A 19 15.36 -44.74 31.18
C ILE A 19 15.42 -43.20 31.27
N LEU A 20 16.06 -42.48 30.34
CA LEU A 20 16.18 -41.01 30.39
C LEU A 20 15.45 -40.21 29.29
N ALA A 21 14.63 -40.86 28.45
CA ALA A 21 14.07 -40.22 27.25
C ALA A 21 12.57 -39.86 27.31
N GLN A 22 11.99 -39.61 28.48
CA GLN A 22 10.66 -38.99 28.57
C GLN A 22 10.64 -37.84 29.58
N ARG A 23 11.39 -36.77 29.27
CA ARG A 23 11.02 -35.46 29.79
C ARG A 23 9.75 -35.05 29.06
N LYS A 24 8.61 -35.20 29.72
CA LYS A 24 7.32 -34.71 29.22
C LYS A 24 7.45 -33.20 29.08
N GLU A 25 7.76 -32.73 27.87
CA GLU A 25 7.59 -31.32 27.55
C GLU A 25 6.13 -31.01 27.86
N LYS A 26 5.96 -29.96 28.66
CA LYS A 26 4.65 -29.39 28.96
C LYS A 26 4.10 -28.98 27.60
N THR A 27 3.22 -29.79 27.03
CA THR A 27 2.53 -29.48 25.77
C THR A 27 1.97 -28.08 25.96
N LYS A 28 2.60 -27.11 25.30
CA LYS A 28 2.11 -25.75 25.26
C LYS A 28 0.75 -25.90 24.59
N GLU A 29 -0.33 -25.69 25.34
CA GLU A 29 -1.64 -25.59 24.74
C GLU A 29 -1.54 -24.50 23.68
N ILE A 30 -1.43 -24.91 22.43
CA ILE A 30 -1.49 -23.99 21.31
C ILE A 30 -2.97 -23.62 21.26
N ASN A 31 -3.32 -22.50 21.90
CA ASN A 31 -4.57 -21.81 21.63
C ASN A 31 -4.52 -21.38 20.16
N GLN A 32 -4.84 -22.29 19.24
CA GLN A 32 -5.09 -21.99 17.84
C GLN A 32 -6.49 -21.42 17.69
N ASN A 33 -6.68 -20.25 18.28
CA ASN A 33 -7.59 -19.24 17.75
C ASN A 33 -6.74 -18.16 17.07
N THR A 34 -5.75 -18.58 16.26
CA THR A 34 -5.12 -17.68 15.31
C THR A 34 -6.22 -17.29 14.33
N ALA A 35 -6.75 -16.07 14.47
CA ALA A 35 -7.67 -15.53 13.49
C ALA A 35 -7.04 -15.70 12.11
N ILE A 36 -7.77 -16.31 11.17
CA ILE A 36 -7.30 -16.60 9.82
C ILE A 36 -6.83 -15.31 9.13
N ALA A 37 -7.38 -14.16 9.54
CA ALA A 37 -6.86 -12.84 9.23
C ALA A 37 -7.09 -11.88 10.41
N GLU A 38 -6.06 -11.12 10.78
CA GLU A 38 -6.21 -9.95 11.64
C GLU A 38 -6.51 -8.72 10.77
N THR A 39 -7.56 -7.97 11.12
CA THR A 39 -7.88 -6.72 10.42
C THR A 39 -7.00 -5.59 10.96
N PRO A 40 -6.14 -4.96 10.14
CA PRO A 40 -5.31 -3.86 10.60
C PRO A 40 -6.18 -2.65 10.97
N LYS A 41 -5.80 -1.94 12.05
CA LYS A 41 -6.47 -0.69 12.47
C LYS A 41 -6.18 0.49 11.54
N LEU A 42 -5.07 0.42 10.80
CA LEU A 42 -4.61 1.44 9.86
C LEU A 42 -3.89 0.76 8.70
N VAL A 43 -4.20 1.19 7.47
CA VAL A 43 -3.45 0.84 6.27
C VAL A 43 -2.82 2.13 5.73
N VAL A 44 -1.52 2.08 5.43
CA VAL A 44 -0.78 3.22 4.89
C VAL A 44 -0.33 2.88 3.48
N GLY A 45 -0.89 3.57 2.49
CA GLY A 45 -0.46 3.48 1.09
C GLY A 45 0.57 4.57 0.78
N ILE A 46 1.73 4.18 0.26
CA ILE A 46 2.82 5.09 -0.10
C ILE A 46 3.17 4.88 -1.57
N VAL A 47 3.03 5.93 -2.37
CA VAL A 47 3.49 5.97 -3.76
C VAL A 47 4.61 6.98 -3.85
N VAL A 48 5.81 6.52 -4.16
CA VAL A 48 6.96 7.40 -4.41
C VAL A 48 6.98 7.73 -5.90
N ASP A 49 6.60 8.97 -6.23
CA ASP A 49 6.48 9.40 -7.63
C ASP A 49 7.82 9.26 -8.37
N GLN A 50 7.76 8.73 -9.59
CA GLN A 50 8.92 8.46 -10.44
C GLN A 50 9.99 7.52 -9.83
N MET A 51 9.64 6.70 -8.84
CA MET A 51 10.56 5.71 -8.27
C MET A 51 10.70 4.48 -9.16
N ARG A 52 11.84 4.37 -9.84
CA ARG A 52 12.20 3.14 -10.55
C ARG A 52 12.63 2.06 -9.56
N TYR A 53 12.35 0.81 -9.90
CA TYR A 53 12.68 -0.33 -9.05
C TYR A 53 14.19 -0.45 -8.76
N ASP A 54 15.04 -0.15 -9.73
CA ASP A 54 16.50 -0.26 -9.59
C ASP A 54 17.10 0.70 -8.56
N TYR A 55 16.38 1.74 -8.13
CA TYR A 55 16.83 2.62 -7.05
C TYR A 55 16.98 1.88 -5.72
N LEU A 56 16.12 0.89 -5.45
CA LEU A 56 16.22 0.07 -4.24
C LEU A 56 17.57 -0.64 -4.13
N THR A 57 18.04 -1.22 -5.24
CA THR A 57 19.31 -1.95 -5.27
C THR A 57 20.51 -1.03 -5.47
N ARG A 58 20.37 0.02 -6.27
CA ARG A 58 21.47 0.94 -6.61
C ARG A 58 21.98 1.71 -5.41
N PHE A 59 21.08 2.14 -4.53
CA PHE A 59 21.42 2.94 -3.34
C PHE A 59 21.33 2.14 -2.04
N TRP A 60 21.34 0.81 -2.13
CA TRP A 60 21.10 -0.07 -0.99
C TRP A 60 22.02 0.22 0.22
N ASN A 61 23.29 0.51 -0.04
CA ASN A 61 24.28 0.78 1.00
C ASN A 61 24.12 2.18 1.63
N GLU A 62 23.41 3.09 0.98
CA GLU A 62 23.16 4.45 1.46
C GLU A 62 21.88 4.54 2.30
N TYR A 63 21.04 3.50 2.30
CA TYR A 63 19.82 3.46 3.09
C TYR A 63 20.07 3.03 4.53
N GLY A 64 19.42 3.73 5.47
CA GLY A 64 19.31 3.30 6.86
C GLY A 64 18.34 2.12 7.03
N GLU A 65 18.44 1.43 8.17
CA GLU A 65 17.69 0.19 8.44
C GLU A 65 16.17 0.41 8.59
N GLY A 66 15.72 1.59 9.02
CA GLY A 66 14.31 1.85 9.33
C GLY A 66 13.38 2.16 8.15
N GLY A 67 13.89 2.27 6.92
CA GLY A 67 13.14 2.70 5.73
C GLY A 67 12.94 1.58 4.70
N PHE A 68 13.42 1.79 3.48
CA PHE A 68 13.31 0.81 2.39
C PHE A 68 13.89 -0.56 2.74
N LYS A 69 15.00 -0.61 3.48
CA LYS A 69 15.60 -1.88 3.93
C LYS A 69 14.61 -2.71 4.77
N ARG A 70 13.94 -2.08 5.74
CA ARG A 70 12.89 -2.72 6.54
C ARG A 70 11.79 -3.29 5.65
N LEU A 71 11.25 -2.49 4.73
CA LEU A 71 10.18 -2.92 3.82
C LEU A 71 10.59 -4.12 2.96
N VAL A 72 11.84 -4.16 2.50
CA VAL A 72 12.37 -5.26 1.67
C VAL A 72 12.69 -6.51 2.49
N ASN A 73 13.24 -6.36 3.70
CA ASN A 73 13.73 -7.48 4.51
C ASN A 73 12.63 -8.13 5.37
N GLU A 74 11.68 -7.34 5.88
CA GLU A 74 10.61 -7.81 6.77
C GLU A 74 9.25 -7.92 6.07
N GLY A 75 9.13 -7.34 4.86
CA GLY A 75 7.89 -7.33 4.08
C GLY A 75 7.88 -8.31 2.92
N PHE A 76 6.97 -8.07 1.98
CA PHE A 76 6.89 -8.80 0.72
C PHE A 76 7.28 -7.89 -0.44
N ASN A 77 8.25 -8.32 -1.25
CA ASN A 77 8.81 -7.51 -2.35
C ASN A 77 8.48 -8.11 -3.72
N CYS A 78 7.54 -7.48 -4.43
CA CYS A 78 7.17 -7.82 -5.80
C CYS A 78 8.20 -7.25 -6.80
N LYS A 79 9.17 -8.07 -7.23
CA LYS A 79 10.29 -7.63 -8.08
C LYS A 79 9.96 -7.46 -9.57
N ASN A 80 8.84 -8.01 -10.02
CA ASN A 80 8.47 -8.06 -11.45
C ASN A 80 7.06 -7.50 -11.67
N HIS A 81 6.85 -6.25 -11.26
CA HIS A 81 5.57 -5.56 -11.42
C HIS A 81 5.70 -4.46 -12.47
N HIS A 82 4.76 -4.40 -13.41
CA HIS A 82 4.79 -3.50 -14.56
C HIS A 82 3.41 -2.87 -14.78
N PHE A 83 3.39 -1.65 -15.30
CA PHE A 83 2.16 -1.07 -15.82
C PHE A 83 1.71 -1.84 -17.07
N ASN A 84 0.44 -2.23 -17.10
CA ASN A 84 -0.19 -2.92 -18.22
C ASN A 84 -0.91 -1.97 -19.18
N TYR A 85 -0.54 -0.70 -19.18
CA TYR A 85 -1.13 0.35 -20.00
C TYR A 85 -0.11 1.43 -20.38
N ALA A 86 -0.51 2.29 -21.31
CA ALA A 86 0.18 3.52 -21.67
C ALA A 86 -0.86 4.68 -21.75
N PRO A 87 -0.49 5.93 -21.43
CA PRO A 87 0.84 6.40 -21.01
C PRO A 87 1.11 6.20 -19.50
N THR A 88 2.38 5.94 -19.14
CA THR A 88 2.84 5.81 -17.75
C THR A 88 3.08 7.19 -17.12
N SER A 89 1.99 7.95 -16.94
CA SER A 89 2.02 9.28 -16.31
C SER A 89 1.41 9.26 -14.90
N THR A 90 1.63 10.32 -14.13
CA THR A 90 1.28 10.39 -12.70
C THR A 90 -0.20 10.12 -12.43
N GLY A 91 -1.13 10.81 -13.12
CA GLY A 91 -2.58 10.67 -12.91
C GLY A 91 -3.08 9.24 -13.14
N PRO A 92 -2.88 8.67 -14.35
CA PRO A 92 -3.17 7.27 -14.65
C PRO A 92 -2.55 6.30 -13.63
N GLY A 93 -1.27 6.51 -13.29
CA GLY A 93 -0.54 5.75 -12.28
C GLY A 93 -1.27 5.65 -10.95
N HIS A 94 -1.59 6.79 -10.37
CA HIS A 94 -2.22 6.88 -9.05
C HIS A 94 -3.65 6.31 -9.07
N ALA A 95 -4.42 6.60 -10.12
CA ALA A 95 -5.75 6.03 -10.29
C ALA A 95 -5.71 4.50 -10.38
N SER A 96 -4.82 3.92 -11.19
CA SER A 96 -4.76 2.46 -11.36
C SER A 96 -4.36 1.73 -10.09
N VAL A 97 -3.40 2.25 -9.32
CA VAL A 97 -2.95 1.63 -8.06
C VAL A 97 -4.09 1.50 -7.06
N TYR A 98 -4.96 2.51 -6.98
CA TYR A 98 -6.03 2.56 -5.97
C TYR A 98 -7.38 2.03 -6.47
N THR A 99 -7.61 1.95 -7.78
CA THR A 99 -8.84 1.38 -8.36
C THR A 99 -8.71 -0.09 -8.72
N GLY A 100 -7.48 -0.60 -8.88
CA GLY A 100 -7.24 -1.97 -9.35
C GLY A 100 -7.60 -2.19 -10.82
N THR A 101 -7.77 -1.12 -11.60
CA THR A 101 -8.09 -1.19 -13.03
C THR A 101 -7.22 -0.25 -13.85
N THR A 102 -7.46 -0.17 -15.16
CA THR A 102 -6.62 0.58 -16.12
C THR A 102 -7.31 1.87 -16.58
N PRO A 103 -6.57 2.79 -17.26
CA PRO A 103 -7.15 4.01 -17.85
C PRO A 103 -8.39 3.80 -18.71
N ALA A 104 -8.45 2.69 -19.44
CA ALA A 104 -9.60 2.34 -20.27
C ALA A 104 -10.89 2.13 -19.45
N THR A 105 -10.78 1.83 -18.15
CA THR A 105 -11.91 1.56 -17.26
C THR A 105 -12.15 2.73 -16.30
N HIS A 106 -11.11 3.22 -15.61
CA HIS A 106 -11.26 4.30 -14.62
C HIS A 106 -11.34 5.70 -15.23
N GLY A 107 -11.10 5.86 -16.53
CA GLY A 107 -11.30 7.12 -17.28
C GLY A 107 -10.14 8.12 -17.23
N ILE A 108 -9.26 8.04 -16.24
CA ILE A 108 -8.04 8.87 -16.17
C ILE A 108 -6.98 8.39 -17.18
N ILE A 109 -6.99 8.97 -18.38
CA ILE A 109 -6.13 8.57 -19.53
C ILE A 109 -4.80 9.33 -19.64
N GLY A 110 -4.65 10.42 -18.89
CA GLY A 110 -3.45 11.24 -18.86
C GLY A 110 -3.47 12.17 -17.66
N ASN A 111 -2.41 12.95 -17.48
CA ASN A 111 -2.47 14.12 -16.59
C ASN A 111 -3.42 15.17 -17.18
N GLU A 112 -3.40 15.32 -18.50
CA GLU A 112 -4.22 16.22 -19.29
C GLU A 112 -4.65 15.47 -20.55
N TRP A 113 -5.81 15.82 -21.10
CA TRP A 113 -6.27 15.33 -22.40
C TRP A 113 -7.30 16.29 -23.00
N TYR A 114 -7.51 16.20 -24.32
CA TYR A 114 -8.54 16.95 -25.00
C TYR A 114 -9.92 16.29 -24.85
N ASP A 115 -10.87 17.01 -24.26
CA ASP A 115 -12.28 16.61 -24.18
C ASP A 115 -13.04 17.14 -25.38
N LYS A 116 -13.36 16.24 -26.32
CA LYS A 116 -14.08 16.58 -27.57
C LYS A 116 -15.51 17.05 -27.37
N ILE A 117 -16.14 16.79 -26.22
CA ILE A 117 -17.52 17.22 -25.94
C ILE A 117 -17.50 18.64 -25.39
N ALA A 118 -16.55 18.93 -24.52
CA ALA A 118 -16.33 20.27 -23.98
C ALA A 118 -15.52 21.20 -24.91
N ASP A 119 -14.90 20.64 -25.96
CA ASP A 119 -14.03 21.33 -26.93
C ASP A 119 -12.86 22.06 -26.26
N GLN A 120 -12.19 21.40 -25.31
CA GLN A 120 -11.08 21.98 -24.56
C GLN A 120 -10.15 20.91 -23.99
N ASP A 121 -8.90 21.30 -23.70
CA ASP A 121 -8.01 20.50 -22.87
C ASP A 121 -8.45 20.53 -21.41
N VAL A 122 -8.47 19.37 -20.77
CA VAL A 122 -8.88 19.20 -19.38
C VAL A 122 -7.77 18.56 -18.57
N TYR A 123 -7.66 18.98 -17.31
CA TYR A 123 -6.74 18.38 -16.35
C TYR A 123 -7.43 17.28 -15.55
N CYS A 124 -6.69 16.21 -15.23
CA CYS A 124 -7.22 14.97 -14.66
C CYS A 124 -8.01 15.14 -13.36
N ALA A 125 -7.66 16.15 -12.55
CA ALA A 125 -8.33 16.44 -11.30
C ALA A 125 -9.04 17.81 -11.28
N SER A 126 -8.94 18.64 -12.32
CA SER A 126 -9.50 20.01 -12.30
C SER A 126 -11.02 19.99 -12.32
N ASP A 127 -11.65 20.63 -11.35
CA ASP A 127 -13.10 20.70 -11.20
C ASP A 127 -13.56 22.12 -10.87
N SER A 128 -14.18 22.78 -11.84
CA SER A 128 -14.73 24.13 -11.66
C SER A 128 -15.94 24.19 -10.73
N ALA A 129 -16.58 23.06 -10.42
CA ALA A 129 -17.71 22.99 -9.49
C ALA A 129 -17.26 22.89 -8.02
N SER A 130 -15.99 22.51 -7.78
CA SER A 130 -15.41 22.45 -6.44
C SER A 130 -14.88 23.82 -6.01
N ASN A 131 -15.03 24.15 -4.72
CA ASN A 131 -14.49 25.38 -4.15
C ASN A 131 -13.14 25.11 -3.48
N SER A 132 -12.20 26.03 -3.64
CA SER A 132 -10.92 26.00 -2.92
C SER A 132 -11.12 26.12 -1.41
N VAL A 133 -10.38 25.33 -0.64
CA VAL A 133 -10.37 25.36 0.83
C VAL A 133 -8.94 25.55 1.32
N GLY A 134 -8.71 26.58 2.14
CA GLY A 134 -7.38 26.93 2.64
C GLY A 134 -6.57 27.86 1.71
N THR A 135 -7.14 28.28 0.57
CA THR A 135 -6.57 29.29 -0.33
C THR A 135 -7.68 30.06 -1.05
N THR A 136 -7.36 31.24 -1.57
CA THR A 136 -8.23 32.05 -2.45
C THR A 136 -7.96 31.81 -3.93
N SER A 137 -6.91 31.06 -4.28
CA SER A 137 -6.56 30.75 -5.66
C SER A 137 -7.38 29.58 -6.22
N ASP A 138 -7.33 29.41 -7.53
CA ASP A 138 -7.94 28.26 -8.21
C ASP A 138 -7.14 26.95 -8.05
N ALA A 139 -6.01 26.97 -7.32
CA ALA A 139 -5.22 25.76 -7.03
C ALA A 139 -6.01 24.73 -6.19
N GLY A 140 -7.05 25.17 -5.49
CA GLY A 140 -7.97 24.33 -4.73
C GLY A 140 -9.12 23.76 -5.55
N LYS A 141 -9.30 24.12 -6.84
CA LYS A 141 -10.44 23.64 -7.65
C LYS A 141 -10.19 22.25 -8.22
N MET A 142 -10.05 21.26 -7.35
CA MET A 142 -9.71 19.88 -7.70
C MET A 142 -10.71 18.88 -7.11
N SER A 143 -11.05 17.82 -7.83
CA SER A 143 -11.90 16.71 -7.37
C SER A 143 -11.71 15.44 -8.19
N PRO A 144 -12.17 14.27 -7.70
CA PRO A 144 -12.05 13.00 -8.44
C PRO A 144 -13.16 12.82 -9.50
N HIS A 145 -13.97 13.84 -9.83
CA HIS A 145 -15.18 13.69 -10.66
C HIS A 145 -14.96 13.09 -12.06
N ARG A 146 -13.73 13.13 -12.61
CA ARG A 146 -13.39 12.51 -13.90
C ARG A 146 -13.11 11.01 -13.79
N MET A 147 -12.98 10.48 -12.57
CA MET A 147 -12.74 9.06 -12.32
C MET A 147 -14.08 8.31 -12.36
N LEU A 148 -14.16 7.28 -13.20
CA LEU A 148 -15.42 6.55 -13.43
C LEU A 148 -15.66 5.39 -12.45
N THR A 149 -14.67 5.09 -11.62
CA THR A 149 -14.65 3.88 -10.77
C THR A 149 -14.33 4.22 -9.33
N SER A 150 -14.88 3.46 -8.39
CA SER A 150 -14.48 3.55 -6.98
C SER A 150 -13.04 3.09 -6.75
N THR A 151 -12.37 3.66 -5.76
CA THR A 151 -11.09 3.18 -5.24
C THR A 151 -11.26 2.14 -4.13
N ILE A 152 -10.17 1.48 -3.72
CA ILE A 152 -10.13 0.67 -2.50
C ILE A 152 -10.46 1.50 -1.24
N THR A 153 -10.11 2.79 -1.25
CA THR A 153 -10.45 3.72 -0.15
C THR A 153 -11.94 4.05 -0.13
N ASP A 154 -12.59 4.18 -1.30
CA ASP A 154 -14.04 4.29 -1.40
C ASP A 154 -14.72 3.03 -0.88
N GLN A 155 -14.22 1.86 -1.26
CA GLN A 155 -14.75 0.57 -0.79
C GLN A 155 -14.58 0.42 0.73
N LEU A 156 -13.48 0.89 1.33
CA LEU A 156 -13.31 0.94 2.78
C LEU A 156 -14.34 1.84 3.47
N ARG A 157 -14.59 3.03 2.91
CA ARG A 157 -15.59 3.98 3.42
C ARG A 157 -16.98 3.35 3.36
N LEU A 158 -17.35 2.75 2.24
CA LEU A 158 -18.63 2.04 2.07
C LEU A 158 -18.77 0.85 3.02
N HIS A 159 -17.76 -0.01 3.11
CA HIS A 159 -17.74 -1.19 4.00
C HIS A 159 -17.97 -0.80 5.47
N THR A 160 -17.41 0.33 5.89
CA THR A 160 -17.53 0.81 7.27
C THR A 160 -18.76 1.71 7.50
N GLN A 161 -19.71 1.75 6.56
CA GLN A 161 -20.88 2.63 6.59
C GLN A 161 -20.48 4.10 6.81
N MET A 162 -19.44 4.54 6.11
CA MET A 162 -18.86 5.89 6.17
C MET A 162 -18.27 6.28 7.54
N ARG A 163 -18.06 5.31 8.45
CA ARG A 163 -17.41 5.56 9.75
C ARG A 163 -15.89 5.49 9.70
N GLY A 164 -15.34 4.62 8.86
CA GLY A 164 -13.89 4.51 8.63
C GLY A 164 -13.32 5.79 8.06
N LYS A 165 -12.02 6.03 8.23
CA LYS A 165 -11.37 7.28 7.82
C LYS A 165 -10.45 7.06 6.63
N THR A 166 -10.54 7.92 5.63
CA THR A 166 -9.64 7.99 4.48
C THR A 166 -9.06 9.40 4.40
N ILE A 167 -7.74 9.51 4.51
CA ILE A 167 -7.00 10.77 4.39
C ILE A 167 -5.91 10.55 3.34
N ALA A 168 -5.87 11.39 2.30
CA ALA A 168 -4.85 11.35 1.28
C ALA A 168 -4.01 12.64 1.34
N ILE A 169 -2.69 12.53 1.20
CA ILE A 169 -1.76 13.66 1.30
C ILE A 169 -0.68 13.47 0.25
N ALA A 170 -0.47 14.48 -0.59
CA ALA A 170 0.60 14.47 -1.58
C ALA A 170 1.01 15.90 -1.94
N LEU A 171 2.23 16.12 -2.42
CA LEU A 171 2.61 17.45 -2.90
C LEU A 171 1.80 17.90 -4.13
N LYS A 172 1.34 16.94 -4.95
CA LYS A 172 0.54 17.18 -6.14
C LYS A 172 -0.93 16.85 -5.86
N ASP A 173 -1.85 17.71 -6.27
CA ASP A 173 -3.30 17.50 -6.23
C ASP A 173 -3.74 16.10 -6.68
N ARG A 174 -3.43 15.68 -7.91
CA ARG A 174 -3.77 14.37 -8.49
C ARG A 174 -3.17 13.19 -7.71
N GLY A 175 -2.08 13.43 -6.98
CA GLY A 175 -1.46 12.44 -6.10
C GLY A 175 -2.21 12.23 -4.79
N ALA A 176 -3.06 13.18 -4.38
CA ALA A 176 -3.94 13.05 -3.22
C ALA A 176 -5.37 12.71 -3.64
N VAL A 177 -5.90 13.42 -4.65
CA VAL A 177 -7.30 13.34 -5.10
C VAL A 177 -7.64 11.95 -5.65
N LEU A 178 -6.83 11.42 -6.57
CA LEU A 178 -7.13 10.14 -7.23
C LEU A 178 -7.00 8.94 -6.28
N PRO A 179 -5.96 8.84 -5.41
CA PRO A 179 -5.91 7.82 -4.36
C PRO A 179 -6.98 7.96 -3.29
N GLY A 180 -7.35 9.21 -2.95
CA GLY A 180 -8.38 9.50 -1.95
C GLY A 180 -9.75 8.95 -2.36
N GLY A 181 -10.08 9.01 -3.65
CA GLY A 181 -11.36 8.57 -4.18
C GLY A 181 -12.48 9.57 -3.89
N HIS A 182 -13.69 9.18 -4.27
CA HIS A 182 -14.90 10.00 -4.23
C HIS A 182 -15.39 10.31 -2.81
N THR A 183 -14.96 9.51 -1.84
CA THR A 183 -15.53 9.52 -0.48
C THR A 183 -14.50 9.79 0.61
N ALA A 184 -13.33 10.33 0.22
CA ALA A 184 -12.27 10.71 1.15
C ALA A 184 -12.82 11.62 2.27
N ASN A 185 -12.30 11.47 3.49
CA ASN A 185 -12.59 12.43 4.56
C ASN A 185 -11.79 13.72 4.37
N ALA A 186 -10.61 13.61 3.77
CA ALA A 186 -9.80 14.74 3.35
C ALA A 186 -8.80 14.29 2.29
N ALA A 187 -8.49 15.18 1.36
CA ALA A 187 -7.32 15.09 0.51
C ALA A 187 -6.59 16.43 0.53
N TYR A 188 -5.31 16.40 0.88
CA TYR A 188 -4.50 17.60 1.01
C TYR A 188 -3.39 17.61 -0.03
N TRP A 189 -3.20 18.77 -0.66
CA TRP A 189 -2.06 19.02 -1.53
C TRP A 189 -1.39 20.35 -1.26
N PHE A 190 -0.17 20.49 -1.78
CA PHE A 190 0.67 21.64 -1.48
C PHE A 190 0.55 22.71 -2.56
N GLU A 191 0.12 23.89 -2.17
CA GLU A 191 0.23 25.11 -2.95
C GLU A 191 1.60 25.75 -2.68
N GLY A 192 2.52 25.57 -3.64
CA GLY A 192 3.87 26.11 -3.55
C GLY A 192 3.97 27.61 -3.83
N GLY A 193 5.18 28.08 -4.15
CA GLY A 193 5.46 29.49 -4.40
C GLY A 193 5.46 30.32 -3.11
N GLU A 194 4.90 31.52 -3.17
CA GLU A 194 4.86 32.45 -2.03
C GLU A 194 3.84 32.05 -0.95
N ASN A 195 2.85 31.21 -1.30
CA ASN A 195 1.79 30.79 -0.37
C ASN A 195 2.30 29.73 0.62
N GLY A 196 2.91 28.65 0.12
CA GLY A 196 3.47 27.58 0.95
C GLY A 196 2.44 26.87 1.83
N LEU A 197 1.23 26.68 1.32
CA LEU A 197 0.07 26.20 2.07
C LEU A 197 -0.27 24.75 1.72
N TRP A 198 -0.73 23.99 2.70
CA TRP A 198 -1.48 22.76 2.45
C TRP A 198 -2.96 23.11 2.31
N ILE A 199 -3.52 22.79 1.16
CA ILE A 199 -4.87 23.17 0.76
C ILE A 199 -5.70 21.92 0.42
N SER A 200 -7.00 22.12 0.27
CA SER A 200 -7.98 21.11 -0.12
C SER A 200 -9.02 21.77 -1.02
N SER A 201 -10.05 21.02 -1.36
CA SER A 201 -11.29 21.55 -1.93
C SER A 201 -12.51 21.11 -1.12
N SER A 202 -13.69 21.52 -1.58
CA SER A 202 -14.97 21.21 -0.96
C SER A 202 -15.59 19.86 -1.35
N TYR A 203 -14.89 18.97 -2.07
CA TYR A 203 -15.44 17.64 -2.40
C TYR A 203 -15.42 16.68 -1.20
#